data_AF-A0A0P6X7Q2-F1
#
_entry.id   AF-A0A0P6X7Q2-F1
#
_cell.length_a   1.000
_cell.length_b   1.000
_cell.length_c   1.000
_cell.angle_alpha   90.00
_cell.angle_beta   90.00
_cell.angle_gamma   90.00
#
_symmetry.space_group_name_H-M   'P 1'
#
loop_
_entity.id
_entity.type
_entity.pdbx_description
1 polymer ?
#
loop_
_entity_poly.entity_id
_entity_poly.type
_entity_poly.pdbx_seq_one_letter_code
_entity_poly.pdbx_strand_id
1 'polypeptide(L)'
;MEALLLKIRNDLRGHRQALTTQQNREWRNLLILIFTIPVGLLMIFPFIKDWQSHNLLLIYLFSPVLYLQSLNKFFIGLPQKNILVLAFFLVLTALSTFTWFTNPDLTPVIFPLSGWGALTAIIIAWIMLAWIFERNLPQARRYSLTPHHPFLHIASGAFMGAGLALHALLVARFLPNFNLPLPALNTEKFVWLFGLFSGLIIPAEELFFRGKLFSLLFDEKAISLKKTILWISFLNLIVYLPALVYLSRNPGMLSFGVITFIYKFILSAVTVFIVYRWRNLYVGFAANLAFSILMIQPFYL
;
A
#
# COMPACT_ATOMS: atom_id res chain seq x y z
N MET A 1 50.72 -0.33 15.40
CA MET A 1 49.69 -0.93 14.51
C MET A 1 48.44 -1.37 15.30
N GLU A 2 48.60 -2.03 16.46
CA GLU A 2 47.49 -2.47 17.32
C GLU A 2 46.57 -1.36 17.85
N ALA A 3 47.11 -0.22 18.29
CA ALA A 3 46.30 0.91 18.77
C ALA A 3 45.34 1.46 17.69
N LEU A 4 45.78 1.45 16.43
CA LEU A 4 44.99 1.90 15.29
C LEU A 4 43.90 0.87 14.93
N LEU A 5 44.22 -0.43 15.01
CA LEU A 5 43.24 -1.52 14.86
C LEU A 5 42.17 -1.51 15.96
N LEU A 6 42.56 -1.25 17.22
CA LEU A 6 41.64 -1.10 18.34
C LEU A 6 40.71 0.11 18.17
N LYS A 7 41.26 1.24 17.70
CA LYS A 7 40.47 2.44 17.40
C LYS A 7 39.45 2.18 16.30
N ILE A 8 39.87 1.59 15.17
CA ILE A 8 38.96 1.21 14.07
C ILE A 8 37.87 0.25 14.58
N ARG A 9 38.23 -0.74 15.41
CA ARG A 9 37.25 -1.69 15.96
C ARG A 9 36.23 -1.01 16.87
N ASN A 10 36.66 -0.06 17.69
CA ASN A 10 35.79 0.70 18.57
C ASN A 10 34.88 1.65 17.78
N ASP A 11 35.42 2.35 16.77
CA ASP A 11 34.65 3.22 15.87
C ASP A 11 33.61 2.42 15.08
N LEU A 12 33.97 1.24 14.57
CA LEU A 12 33.05 0.33 13.89
C LEU A 12 31.95 -0.19 14.83
N ARG A 13 32.30 -0.53 16.09
CA ARG A 13 31.32 -0.94 17.10
C ARG A 13 30.36 0.21 17.43
N GLY A 14 30.88 1.42 17.65
CA GLY A 14 30.06 2.61 17.90
C GLY A 14 29.13 2.93 16.73
N HIS A 15 29.65 2.87 15.50
CA HIS A 15 28.84 3.07 14.29
C HIS A 15 27.73 2.01 14.15
N ARG A 16 28.04 0.73 14.37
CA ARG A 16 27.04 -0.35 14.36
C ARG A 16 25.96 -0.15 15.43
N GLN A 17 26.35 0.25 16.64
CA GLN A 17 25.41 0.52 17.73
C GLN A 17 24.49 1.71 17.41
N ALA A 18 25.04 2.81 16.88
CA ALA A 18 24.27 3.98 16.47
C ALA A 18 23.26 3.62 15.36
N LEU A 19 23.70 2.86 14.35
CA LEU A 19 22.87 2.41 13.24
C LEU A 19 21.75 1.47 13.72
N THR A 20 22.05 0.53 14.60
CA THR A 20 21.04 -0.37 15.21
C THR A 20 20.00 0.43 16.00
N THR A 21 20.44 1.43 16.76
CA THR A 21 19.57 2.30 17.55
C THR A 21 18.65 3.12 16.64
N GLN A 22 19.18 3.67 15.56
CA GLN A 22 18.40 4.40 14.55
C GLN A 22 17.35 3.51 13.89
N GLN A 23 17.71 2.30 13.46
CA GLN A 23 16.80 1.33 12.85
C GLN A 23 15.69 0.87 13.83
N ASN A 24 16.03 0.71 15.11
CA ASN A 24 15.05 0.37 16.14
C ASN A 24 14.06 1.50 16.37
N ARG A 25 14.53 2.75 16.40
CA ARG A 25 13.67 3.93 16.48
C ARG A 25 12.77 4.06 15.24
N GLU A 26 13.33 3.86 14.04
CA GLU A 26 12.56 3.90 12.79
C GLU A 26 11.45 2.84 12.79
N TRP A 27 11.80 1.59 13.11
CA TRP A 27 10.83 0.50 13.23
C TRP A 27 9.71 0.79 14.23
N ARG A 28 10.06 1.28 15.42
CA ARG A 28 9.07 1.65 16.45
C ARG A 28 8.11 2.73 15.94
N ASN A 29 8.65 3.76 15.27
CA ASN A 29 7.83 4.84 14.72
C ASN A 29 6.89 4.33 13.61
N LEU A 30 7.36 3.41 12.76
CA LEU A 30 6.52 2.78 11.73
C LEU A 30 5.42 1.92 12.34
N LEU A 31 5.72 1.14 13.38
CA LEU A 31 4.71 0.38 14.11
C LEU A 31 3.65 1.30 14.72
N ILE A 32 4.07 2.35 15.43
CA ILE A 32 3.14 3.33 15.99
C ILE A 32 2.25 3.89 14.89
N LEU A 33 2.80 4.29 13.75
CA LEU A 33 2.02 4.83 12.65
C LEU A 33 0.99 3.83 12.09
N ILE A 34 1.40 2.58 11.84
CA ILE A 34 0.53 1.53 11.27
C ILE A 34 -0.58 1.14 12.25
N PHE A 35 -0.37 1.23 13.55
CA PHE A 35 -1.40 0.93 14.55
C PHE A 35 -2.27 2.14 14.89
N THR A 36 -1.68 3.31 15.08
CA THR A 36 -2.42 4.52 15.48
C THR A 36 -3.42 4.95 14.42
N ILE A 37 -3.11 4.82 13.13
CA ILE A 37 -4.04 5.25 12.07
C ILE A 37 -5.32 4.38 12.05
N PRO A 38 -5.25 3.03 11.96
CA PRO A 38 -6.44 2.18 12.02
C PRO A 38 -7.19 2.29 13.34
N VAL A 39 -6.48 2.36 14.48
CA VAL A 39 -7.14 2.52 15.80
C VAL A 39 -7.85 3.87 15.89
N GLY A 40 -7.21 4.95 15.43
CA GLY A 40 -7.85 6.28 15.39
C GLY A 40 -9.09 6.29 14.50
N LEU A 41 -9.03 5.64 13.35
CA LEU A 41 -10.20 5.49 12.47
C LEU A 41 -11.31 4.67 13.12
N LEU A 42 -10.99 3.61 13.86
CA LEU A 42 -11.97 2.85 14.64
C LEU A 42 -12.60 3.68 15.76
N MET A 43 -11.85 4.57 16.40
CA MET A 43 -12.39 5.47 17.43
C MET A 43 -13.29 6.56 16.85
N ILE A 44 -12.96 7.07 15.66
CA ILE A 44 -13.76 8.09 14.98
C ILE A 44 -14.97 7.46 14.27
N PHE A 45 -14.94 6.15 14.04
CA PHE A 45 -15.98 5.41 13.30
C PHE A 45 -17.41 5.77 13.71
N PRO A 46 -17.81 5.80 15.01
CA PRO A 46 -19.18 6.11 15.41
C PRO A 46 -19.70 7.47 14.92
N PHE A 47 -18.80 8.41 14.65
CA PHE A 47 -19.13 9.78 14.22
C PHE A 47 -19.21 9.92 12.70
N ILE A 48 -18.38 9.19 11.96
CA ILE A 48 -18.32 9.25 10.49
C ILE A 48 -19.17 8.15 9.82
N LYS A 49 -19.79 7.32 10.64
CA LYS A 49 -20.47 6.08 10.28
C LYS A 49 -21.57 6.28 9.23
N ASP A 50 -22.19 7.46 9.18
CA ASP A 50 -23.30 7.80 8.28
C ASP A 50 -22.86 8.69 7.11
N TRP A 51 -21.57 9.03 7.01
CA TRP A 51 -21.03 9.75 5.86
C TRP A 51 -20.91 8.80 4.66
N GLN A 52 -21.43 9.19 3.50
CA GLN A 52 -21.41 8.37 2.29
C GLN A 52 -20.01 7.97 1.82
N SER A 53 -18.97 8.67 2.27
CA SER A 53 -17.58 8.46 1.87
C SER A 53 -16.65 8.13 3.05
N HIS A 54 -17.16 7.49 4.10
CA HIS A 54 -16.39 7.09 5.27
C HIS A 54 -15.19 6.17 4.94
N ASN A 55 -15.34 5.29 3.95
CA ASN A 55 -14.24 4.43 3.49
C ASN A 55 -13.15 5.18 2.71
N LEU A 56 -13.42 6.43 2.28
CA LEU A 56 -12.46 7.31 1.61
C LEU A 56 -11.60 8.14 2.57
N LEU A 57 -11.94 8.19 3.87
CA LEU A 57 -11.04 8.73 4.90
C LEU A 57 -9.78 7.86 5.05
N LEU A 58 -9.90 6.54 4.85
CA LEU A 58 -8.74 5.65 4.70
C LEU A 58 -7.88 6.08 3.51
N ILE A 59 -8.47 6.41 2.36
CA ILE A 59 -7.74 6.85 1.16
C ILE A 59 -7.02 8.18 1.40
N TYR A 60 -7.75 9.15 1.95
CA TYR A 60 -7.31 10.53 2.15
C TYR A 60 -6.14 10.65 3.14
N LEU A 61 -6.18 9.88 4.24
CA LEU A 61 -5.17 9.94 5.28
C LEU A 61 -4.05 8.91 5.08
N PHE A 62 -4.38 7.72 4.59
CA PHE A 62 -3.44 6.60 4.61
C PHE A 62 -2.47 6.63 3.42
N SER A 63 -2.96 6.86 2.20
CA SER A 63 -2.12 6.80 0.99
C SER A 63 -1.02 7.86 0.99
N PRO A 64 -1.30 9.17 1.19
CA PRO A 64 -0.26 10.19 1.24
C PRO A 64 0.79 9.94 2.32
N VAL A 65 0.36 9.48 3.50
CA VAL A 65 1.24 9.17 4.62
C VAL A 65 2.14 7.97 4.31
N LEU A 66 1.59 6.89 3.75
CA LEU A 66 2.37 5.73 3.34
C LEU A 66 3.40 6.09 2.28
N TYR A 67 3.01 6.86 1.26
CA TYR A 67 3.93 7.37 0.27
C TYR A 67 5.08 8.18 0.89
N LEU A 68 4.74 9.15 1.74
CA LEU A 68 5.72 10.01 2.40
C LEU A 68 6.73 9.18 3.20
N GLN A 69 6.23 8.22 3.98
CA GLN A 69 7.09 7.36 4.77
C GLN A 69 7.97 6.47 3.89
N SER A 70 7.41 5.92 2.81
CA SER A 70 8.14 5.06 1.87
C SER A 70 9.28 5.81 1.19
N LEU A 71 9.05 7.08 0.84
CA LEU A 71 9.93 7.86 0.00
C LEU A 71 10.90 8.76 0.78
N ASN A 72 10.77 8.89 2.10
CA ASN A 72 11.63 9.76 2.92
C ASN A 72 13.15 9.53 2.66
N LYS A 73 13.59 8.27 2.51
CA LYS A 73 14.99 7.94 2.21
C LYS A 73 15.43 8.37 0.79
N PHE A 74 14.50 8.55 -0.15
CA PHE A 74 14.81 9.03 -1.50
C PHE A 74 15.18 10.53 -1.52
N PHE A 75 14.68 11.32 -0.57
CA PHE A 75 14.91 12.77 -0.51
C PHE A 75 16.20 13.17 0.24
N ILE A 76 16.90 12.25 0.93
CA ILE A 76 18.05 12.57 1.81
C ILE A 76 19.21 13.26 1.06
N GLY A 77 19.37 12.99 -0.24
CA GLY A 77 20.42 13.58 -1.09
C GLY A 77 19.97 14.71 -2.01
N LEU A 78 18.71 15.16 -1.92
CA LEU A 78 18.17 16.18 -2.81
C LEU A 78 18.29 17.59 -2.22
N PRO A 79 18.59 18.62 -3.04
CA PRO A 79 18.56 20.00 -2.58
C PRO A 79 17.14 20.34 -2.10
N GLN A 80 17.04 21.15 -1.04
CA GLN A 80 15.75 21.60 -0.48
C GLN A 80 14.81 20.44 -0.06
N LYS A 81 15.36 19.33 0.46
CA LYS A 81 14.60 18.12 0.82
C LYS A 81 13.29 18.39 1.58
N ASN A 82 13.27 19.32 2.54
CA ASN A 82 12.10 19.59 3.37
C ASN A 82 10.96 20.22 2.54
N ILE A 83 11.31 21.12 1.60
CA ILE A 83 10.34 21.75 0.69
C ILE A 83 9.80 20.71 -0.28
N LEU A 84 10.66 19.86 -0.85
CA LEU A 84 10.25 18.79 -1.76
C LEU A 84 9.33 17.77 -1.06
N VAL A 85 9.65 17.37 0.16
CA VAL A 85 8.83 16.46 0.98
C VAL A 85 7.46 17.08 1.27
N LEU A 86 7.41 18.37 1.64
CA LEU A 86 6.16 19.07 1.87
C LEU A 86 5.33 19.21 0.59
N ALA A 87 5.95 19.65 -0.52
CA ALA A 87 5.28 19.78 -1.81
C ALA A 87 4.72 18.43 -2.28
N PHE A 88 5.50 17.36 -2.15
CA PHE A 88 5.07 16.00 -2.50
C PHE A 88 3.86 15.56 -1.67
N PHE A 89 3.89 15.81 -0.35
CA PHE A 89 2.76 15.52 0.53
C PHE A 89 1.50 16.33 0.16
N LEU A 90 1.65 17.62 -0.13
CA LEU A 90 0.54 18.48 -0.55
C LEU A 90 -0.07 18.02 -1.88
N VAL A 91 0.75 17.66 -2.86
CA VAL A 91 0.26 17.15 -4.16
C VAL A 91 -0.48 15.83 -3.99
N LEU A 92 0.07 14.87 -3.23
CA LEU A 92 -0.62 13.60 -2.97
C LEU A 92 -1.93 13.77 -2.21
N THR A 93 -1.96 14.71 -1.26
CA THR A 93 -3.20 15.04 -0.53
C THR A 93 -4.21 15.62 -1.50
N ALA A 94 -3.81 16.60 -2.34
CA ALA A 94 -4.68 17.19 -3.35
C ALA A 94 -5.20 16.16 -4.37
N LEU A 95 -4.35 15.24 -4.83
CA LEU A 95 -4.76 14.14 -5.72
C LEU A 95 -5.76 13.20 -5.04
N SER A 96 -5.56 12.90 -3.76
CA SER A 96 -6.49 12.07 -2.98
C SER A 96 -7.83 12.77 -2.82
N THR A 97 -7.82 14.08 -2.53
CA THR A 97 -9.03 14.91 -2.47
C THR A 97 -9.75 14.96 -3.83
N PHE A 98 -9.00 15.14 -4.91
CA PHE A 98 -9.56 15.21 -6.26
C PHE A 98 -10.16 13.88 -6.69
N THR A 99 -9.45 12.78 -6.44
CA THR A 99 -9.95 11.41 -6.70
C THR A 99 -11.21 11.14 -5.88
N TRP A 100 -11.29 11.68 -4.66
CA TRP A 100 -12.51 11.59 -3.87
C TRP A 100 -13.67 12.37 -4.51
N PHE A 101 -13.48 13.63 -4.88
CA PHE A 101 -14.54 14.45 -5.49
C PHE A 101 -15.04 13.95 -6.84
N THR A 102 -14.26 13.10 -7.50
CA THR A 102 -14.60 12.46 -8.78
C THR A 102 -15.24 11.07 -8.60
N ASN A 103 -15.62 10.69 -7.37
CA ASN A 103 -16.32 9.45 -7.12
C ASN A 103 -17.77 9.52 -7.66
N PRO A 104 -18.17 8.60 -8.57
CA PRO A 104 -19.50 8.58 -9.16
C PRO A 104 -20.63 8.26 -8.16
N ASP A 105 -20.32 7.72 -6.98
CA ASP A 105 -21.30 7.38 -5.94
C ASP A 105 -21.58 8.51 -4.94
N LEU A 106 -20.97 9.69 -5.11
CA LEU A 106 -21.28 10.85 -4.27
C LEU A 106 -22.68 11.39 -4.55
N THR A 107 -23.44 11.69 -3.49
CA THR A 107 -24.71 12.42 -3.60
C THR A 107 -24.66 13.74 -2.79
N PRO A 108 -24.86 14.91 -3.42
CA PRO A 108 -25.02 15.12 -4.85
C PRO A 108 -23.72 14.82 -5.63
N VAL A 109 -23.86 14.40 -6.88
CA VAL A 109 -22.73 14.24 -7.80
C VAL A 109 -22.12 15.61 -8.06
N ILE A 110 -20.85 15.79 -7.70
CA ILE A 110 -20.15 17.08 -7.80
C ILE A 110 -19.72 17.36 -9.24
N PHE A 111 -19.20 16.32 -9.92
CA PHE A 111 -18.76 16.39 -11.31
C PHE A 111 -19.46 15.28 -12.13
N PRO A 112 -20.24 15.62 -13.18
CA PRO A 112 -20.87 14.61 -14.04
C PRO A 112 -19.82 13.90 -14.92
N LEU A 113 -19.95 12.57 -15.09
CA LEU A 113 -19.01 11.70 -15.83
C LEU A 113 -17.55 11.75 -15.31
N SER A 114 -17.40 11.97 -14.01
CA SER A 114 -16.14 12.30 -13.36
C SER A 114 -15.25 11.13 -13.01
N GLY A 115 -15.72 9.88 -13.06
CA GLY A 115 -14.86 8.73 -12.76
C GLY A 115 -13.56 8.68 -13.58
N TRP A 116 -13.59 9.24 -14.80
CA TRP A 116 -12.42 9.44 -15.66
C TRP A 116 -11.37 10.39 -15.08
N GLY A 117 -11.78 11.37 -14.28
CA GLY A 117 -10.89 12.29 -13.57
C GLY A 117 -9.91 11.57 -12.64
N ALA A 118 -10.29 10.42 -12.07
CA ALA A 118 -9.41 9.61 -11.23
C ALA A 118 -8.15 9.12 -11.96
N LEU A 119 -8.16 9.05 -13.30
CA LEU A 119 -6.98 8.67 -14.09
C LEU A 119 -5.84 9.71 -13.97
N THR A 120 -6.16 10.96 -13.63
CA THR A 120 -5.14 11.98 -13.36
C THR A 120 -4.25 11.61 -12.18
N ALA A 121 -4.78 10.89 -11.19
CA ALA A 121 -4.01 10.38 -10.06
C ALA A 121 -2.95 9.38 -10.51
N ILE A 122 -3.25 8.53 -11.49
CA ILE A 122 -2.26 7.63 -12.10
C ILE A 122 -1.15 8.45 -12.75
N ILE A 123 -1.52 9.35 -13.66
CA ILE A 123 -0.56 10.09 -14.47
C ILE A 123 0.37 10.90 -13.56
N ILE A 124 -0.18 11.68 -12.65
CA ILE A 124 0.61 12.58 -11.80
C ILE A 124 1.43 11.78 -10.78
N ALA A 125 0.85 10.80 -10.09
CA ALA A 125 1.59 10.02 -9.10
C ALA A 125 2.76 9.27 -9.75
N TRP A 126 2.54 8.60 -10.89
CA TRP A 126 3.60 7.85 -11.56
C TRP A 126 4.69 8.75 -12.17
N ILE A 127 4.35 9.93 -12.70
CA ILE A 127 5.36 10.91 -13.13
C ILE A 127 6.23 11.34 -11.95
N MET A 128 5.62 11.66 -10.81
CA MET A 128 6.36 12.06 -9.61
C MET A 128 7.24 10.92 -9.09
N LEU A 129 6.71 9.69 -9.04
CA LEU A 129 7.47 8.51 -8.62
C LEU A 129 8.64 8.22 -9.56
N ALA A 130 8.43 8.25 -10.88
CA ALA A 130 9.48 8.07 -11.88
C ALA A 130 10.61 9.09 -11.67
N TRP A 131 10.26 10.37 -11.53
CA TRP A 131 11.23 11.42 -11.24
C TRP A 131 12.02 11.16 -9.95
N ILE A 132 11.36 10.75 -8.86
CA ILE A 132 12.04 10.44 -7.59
C ILE A 132 12.98 9.23 -7.75
N PHE A 133 12.54 8.19 -8.46
CA PHE A 133 13.31 6.95 -8.62
C PHE A 133 14.55 7.16 -9.50
N GLU A 134 14.44 7.96 -10.56
CA GLU A 134 15.57 8.33 -11.41
C GLU A 134 16.63 9.12 -10.62
N ARG A 135 16.18 10.01 -9.73
CA ARG A 135 17.09 10.83 -8.92
C ARG A 135 17.81 10.04 -7.82
N ASN A 136 17.33 8.84 -7.47
CA ASN A 136 17.93 8.02 -6.42
C ASN A 136 17.94 6.52 -6.77
N LEU A 137 18.68 6.18 -7.83
CA LEU A 137 18.84 4.82 -8.34
C LEU A 137 19.30 3.79 -7.27
N PRO A 138 20.22 4.09 -6.34
CA PRO A 138 20.61 3.13 -5.31
C PRO A 138 19.43 2.73 -4.42
N GLN A 139 18.57 3.68 -4.05
CA GLN A 139 17.40 3.40 -3.24
C GLN A 139 16.30 2.71 -4.07
N ALA A 140 16.12 3.08 -5.33
CA ALA A 140 15.21 2.39 -6.25
C ALA A 140 15.56 0.90 -6.43
N ARG A 141 16.86 0.58 -6.54
CA ARG A 141 17.36 -0.81 -6.59
C ARG A 141 17.07 -1.56 -5.29
N ARG A 142 17.29 -0.94 -4.13
CA ARG A 142 16.94 -1.55 -2.82
C ARG A 142 15.46 -1.88 -2.72
N TYR A 143 14.61 -1.00 -3.24
CA TYR A 143 13.16 -1.20 -3.27
C TYR A 143 12.70 -2.11 -4.41
N SER A 144 13.61 -2.76 -5.14
CA SER A 144 13.25 -3.73 -6.18
C SER A 144 12.44 -3.13 -7.34
N LEU A 145 12.70 -1.85 -7.68
CA LEU A 145 11.98 -1.07 -8.70
C LEU A 145 12.68 -1.06 -10.07
N THR A 146 13.71 -1.87 -10.28
CA THR A 146 14.48 -1.89 -11.55
C THR A 146 14.58 -3.31 -12.12
N PRO A 147 13.44 -3.99 -12.40
CA PRO A 147 13.48 -5.35 -12.92
C PRO A 147 13.88 -5.38 -14.39
N HIS A 148 14.45 -6.52 -14.80
CA HIS A 148 14.60 -6.86 -16.21
C HIS A 148 13.24 -7.30 -16.77
N HIS A 149 12.84 -6.82 -17.96
CA HIS A 149 11.55 -7.12 -18.59
C HIS A 149 10.28 -6.84 -17.73
N PRO A 150 9.97 -5.57 -17.45
CA PRO A 150 8.86 -5.20 -16.57
C PRO A 150 7.49 -5.74 -17.03
N PHE A 151 7.25 -5.84 -18.34
CA PHE A 151 5.96 -6.28 -18.89
C PHE A 151 5.60 -7.73 -18.53
N LEU A 152 6.54 -8.66 -18.61
CA LEU A 152 6.31 -10.06 -18.22
C LEU A 152 5.96 -10.17 -16.74
N HIS A 153 6.64 -9.36 -15.91
CA HIS A 153 6.40 -9.31 -14.48
C HIS A 153 5.03 -8.72 -14.13
N ILE A 154 4.64 -7.64 -14.80
CA ILE A 154 3.29 -7.06 -14.66
C ILE A 154 2.24 -8.08 -15.08
N ALA A 155 2.40 -8.75 -16.22
CA ALA A 155 1.47 -9.77 -16.69
C ALA A 155 1.35 -10.94 -15.69
N SER A 156 2.49 -11.48 -15.23
CA SER A 156 2.50 -12.56 -14.25
C SER A 156 1.84 -12.17 -12.93
N GLY A 157 2.07 -10.94 -12.46
CA GLY A 157 1.42 -10.39 -11.28
C GLY A 157 -0.09 -10.28 -11.48
N ALA A 158 -0.54 -9.70 -12.59
CA ALA A 158 -1.96 -9.57 -12.91
C ALA A 158 -2.67 -10.93 -12.96
N PHE A 159 -2.09 -11.95 -13.61
CA PHE A 159 -2.66 -13.30 -13.63
C PHE A 159 -2.70 -13.94 -12.24
N MET A 160 -1.64 -13.77 -11.43
CA MET A 160 -1.62 -14.28 -10.07
C MET A 160 -2.70 -13.62 -9.20
N GLY A 161 -2.82 -12.30 -9.25
CA GLY A 161 -3.83 -11.54 -8.51
C GLY A 161 -5.25 -11.89 -8.93
N ALA A 162 -5.50 -11.92 -10.24
CA ALA A 162 -6.79 -12.30 -10.81
C ALA A 162 -7.15 -13.76 -10.48
N GLY A 163 -6.22 -14.70 -10.65
CA GLY A 163 -6.43 -16.11 -10.32
C GLY A 163 -6.79 -16.30 -8.85
N LEU A 164 -6.10 -15.60 -7.95
CA LEU A 164 -6.38 -15.65 -6.51
C LEU A 164 -7.75 -15.02 -6.17
N ALA A 165 -8.11 -13.92 -6.82
CA ALA A 165 -9.42 -13.29 -6.68
C ALA A 165 -10.56 -14.17 -7.20
N LEU A 166 -10.41 -14.75 -8.39
CA LEU A 166 -11.40 -15.66 -8.98
C LEU A 166 -11.58 -16.91 -8.11
N HIS A 167 -10.48 -17.44 -7.55
CA HIS A 167 -10.55 -18.54 -6.60
C HIS A 167 -11.31 -18.13 -5.31
N ALA A 168 -11.08 -16.92 -4.79
CA ALA A 168 -11.81 -16.40 -3.65
C ALA A 168 -13.31 -16.23 -3.93
N LEU A 169 -13.68 -15.71 -5.10
CA LEU A 169 -15.08 -15.61 -5.56
C LEU A 169 -15.72 -16.99 -5.71
N LEU A 170 -14.99 -17.97 -6.24
CA LEU A 170 -15.46 -19.35 -6.35
C LEU A 170 -15.75 -19.93 -4.96
N VAL A 171 -14.82 -19.80 -4.02
CA VAL A 171 -15.01 -20.25 -2.63
C VAL A 171 -16.21 -19.57 -1.99
N ALA A 172 -16.35 -18.25 -2.16
CA ALA A 172 -17.47 -17.50 -1.61
C ALA A 172 -18.83 -17.93 -2.22
N ARG A 173 -18.87 -18.34 -3.49
CA ARG A 173 -20.09 -18.85 -4.14
C ARG A 173 -20.56 -20.19 -3.56
N PHE A 174 -19.65 -21.02 -3.07
CA PHE A 174 -19.98 -22.34 -2.51
C PHE A 174 -20.30 -22.30 -1.01
N LEU A 175 -20.23 -21.13 -0.36
CA LEU A 175 -20.67 -20.98 1.02
C LEU A 175 -22.19 -20.76 1.07
N PRO A 176 -22.93 -21.52 1.89
CA PRO A 176 -24.38 -21.35 2.02
C PRO A 176 -24.71 -19.94 2.52
N ASN A 177 -25.79 -19.35 1.99
CA ASN A 177 -26.30 -18.01 2.32
C ASN A 177 -25.47 -16.80 1.87
N PHE A 178 -24.61 -16.94 0.86
CA PHE A 178 -23.90 -15.82 0.26
C PHE A 178 -24.59 -15.25 -0.98
N ASN A 179 -25.26 -14.11 -0.83
CA ASN A 179 -25.42 -13.18 -1.95
C ASN A 179 -24.09 -12.45 -2.10
N LEU A 180 -23.30 -12.86 -3.10
CA LEU A 180 -22.05 -12.16 -3.44
C LEU A 180 -22.38 -10.68 -3.69
N PRO A 181 -21.84 -9.73 -2.90
CA PRO A 181 -22.01 -8.32 -3.15
C PRO A 181 -21.04 -7.94 -4.29
N LEU A 182 -21.31 -8.43 -5.49
CA LEU A 182 -20.65 -7.90 -6.69
C LEU A 182 -21.38 -6.61 -7.03
N PRO A 183 -20.80 -5.42 -6.73
CA PRO A 183 -21.42 -4.18 -7.11
C PRO A 183 -21.64 -4.17 -8.63
N ALA A 184 -22.78 -3.63 -9.06
CA ALA A 184 -23.01 -3.37 -10.48
C ALA A 184 -22.01 -2.28 -10.92
N LEU A 185 -20.89 -2.71 -11.48
CA LEU A 185 -19.87 -1.82 -12.01
C LEU A 185 -20.33 -1.30 -13.36
N ASN A 186 -20.75 -0.04 -13.40
CA ASN A 186 -20.76 0.69 -14.66
C ASN A 186 -19.31 1.07 -15.04
N THR A 187 -19.12 1.47 -16.30
CA THR A 187 -17.80 1.85 -16.82
C THR A 187 -17.14 2.93 -15.98
N GLU A 188 -17.90 3.90 -15.50
CA GLU A 188 -17.40 5.03 -14.73
C GLU A 188 -16.83 4.62 -13.37
N LYS A 189 -17.53 3.76 -12.62
CA LYS A 189 -17.06 3.19 -11.34
C LYS A 189 -15.80 2.37 -11.53
N PHE A 190 -15.75 1.56 -12.60
CA PHE A 190 -14.57 0.76 -12.90
C PHE A 190 -13.35 1.65 -13.18
N VAL A 191 -13.51 2.68 -14.02
CA VAL A 191 -12.43 3.63 -14.33
C VAL A 191 -12.00 4.40 -13.08
N TRP A 192 -12.95 4.81 -12.24
CA TRP A 192 -12.66 5.50 -10.99
C TRP A 192 -11.84 4.61 -10.03
N LEU A 193 -12.29 3.37 -9.80
CA LEU A 193 -11.57 2.39 -8.97
C LEU A 193 -10.18 2.09 -9.52
N PHE A 194 -10.06 1.97 -10.85
CA PHE A 194 -8.77 1.76 -11.49
C PHE A 194 -7.82 2.93 -11.22
N GLY A 195 -8.29 4.18 -11.39
CA GLY A 195 -7.54 5.40 -11.08
C GLY A 195 -7.08 5.47 -9.62
N LEU A 196 -8.02 5.23 -8.70
CA LEU A 196 -7.77 5.20 -7.27
C LEU A 196 -6.73 4.14 -6.88
N PHE A 197 -6.92 2.90 -7.31
CA PHE A 197 -6.05 1.79 -6.94
C PHE A 197 -4.66 1.92 -7.56
N SER A 198 -4.58 2.17 -8.86
CA SER A 198 -3.31 2.19 -9.58
C SER A 198 -2.51 3.49 -9.41
N GLY A 199 -3.16 4.60 -9.05
CA GLY A 199 -2.49 5.88 -8.80
C GLY A 199 -2.15 6.14 -7.34
N LEU A 200 -3.02 5.74 -6.41
CA LEU A 200 -2.89 6.14 -5.00
C LEU A 200 -2.63 4.94 -4.09
N ILE A 201 -3.57 4.01 -3.98
CA ILE A 201 -3.55 3.02 -2.88
C ILE A 201 -2.44 2.00 -3.06
N ILE A 202 -2.38 1.33 -4.22
CA ILE A 202 -1.51 0.17 -4.42
C ILE A 202 -0.05 0.58 -4.58
N PRO A 203 0.29 1.65 -5.33
CA PRO A 203 1.58 2.31 -5.25
C PRO A 203 2.08 2.54 -3.81
N ALA A 204 1.26 3.17 -2.97
CA ALA A 204 1.61 3.48 -1.59
C ALA A 204 1.83 2.20 -0.76
N GLU A 205 0.94 1.23 -0.87
CA GLU A 205 1.03 -0.04 -0.14
C GLU A 205 2.27 -0.84 -0.50
N GLU A 206 2.55 -1.07 -1.78
CA GLU A 206 3.71 -1.90 -2.14
C GLU A 206 5.02 -1.18 -1.85
N LEU A 207 5.12 0.12 -2.11
CA LEU A 207 6.32 0.89 -1.75
C LEU A 207 6.58 0.85 -0.25
N PHE A 208 5.53 0.88 0.56
CA PHE A 208 5.65 0.86 2.01
C PHE A 208 5.94 -0.54 2.54
N PHE A 209 5.07 -1.50 2.26
CA PHE A 209 5.13 -2.85 2.82
C PHE A 209 6.24 -3.69 2.18
N ARG A 210 6.35 -3.67 0.85
CA ARG A 210 7.27 -4.55 0.09
C ARG A 210 8.56 -3.83 -0.29
N GLY A 211 8.56 -2.50 -0.33
CA GLY A 211 9.77 -1.68 -0.49
C GLY A 211 10.41 -1.40 0.87
N LYS A 212 9.86 -0.43 1.61
CA LYS A 212 10.46 0.09 2.85
C LYS A 212 10.54 -0.94 3.97
N LEU A 213 9.42 -1.56 4.34
CA LEU A 213 9.37 -2.49 5.48
C LEU A 213 10.15 -3.76 5.21
N PHE A 214 10.08 -4.30 3.99
CA PHE A 214 10.93 -5.41 3.59
C PHE A 214 12.42 -5.07 3.69
N SER A 215 12.86 -3.94 3.11
CA SER A 215 14.25 -3.49 3.19
C SER A 215 14.68 -3.27 4.65
N LEU A 216 13.81 -2.70 5.50
CA LEU A 216 14.13 -2.45 6.91
C LEU A 216 14.25 -3.76 7.72
N LEU A 217 13.30 -4.67 7.55
CA LEU A 217 13.24 -5.90 8.36
C LEU A 217 14.25 -6.95 7.87
N PHE A 218 14.29 -7.19 6.57
CA PHE A 218 15.12 -8.24 5.98
C PHE A 218 16.54 -7.77 5.67
N ASP A 219 16.71 -6.70 4.90
CA ASP A 219 18.05 -6.27 4.47
C ASP A 219 18.82 -5.53 5.58
N GLU A 220 18.15 -4.67 6.35
CA GLU A 220 18.78 -3.82 7.35
C GLU A 220 18.88 -4.47 8.74
N LYS A 221 17.77 -5.06 9.24
CA LYS A 221 17.73 -5.73 10.56
C LYS A 221 18.07 -7.22 10.53
N ALA A 222 18.28 -7.81 9.36
CA ALA A 222 18.59 -9.24 9.18
C ALA A 222 17.59 -10.19 9.87
N ILE A 223 16.31 -9.82 9.92
CA ILE A 223 15.25 -10.69 10.44
C ILE A 223 15.01 -11.84 9.45
N SER A 224 14.75 -13.04 9.98
CA SER A 224 14.51 -14.21 9.14
C SER A 224 13.30 -14.02 8.20
N LEU A 225 13.42 -14.54 6.98
CA LEU A 225 12.40 -14.37 5.93
C LEU A 225 10.99 -14.73 6.41
N LYS A 226 10.82 -15.84 7.14
CA LYS A 226 9.53 -16.28 7.69
C LYS A 226 8.91 -15.21 8.59
N LYS A 227 9.71 -14.61 9.48
CA LYS A 227 9.26 -13.54 10.38
C LYS A 227 8.94 -12.26 9.59
N THR A 228 9.76 -11.92 8.59
CA THR A 228 9.50 -10.76 7.72
C THR A 228 8.19 -10.90 6.96
N ILE A 229 7.94 -12.07 6.34
CA ILE A 229 6.69 -12.38 5.64
C ILE A 229 5.49 -12.22 6.59
N LEU A 230 5.58 -12.79 7.79
CA LEU A 230 4.52 -12.71 8.80
C LEU A 230 4.25 -11.25 9.20
N TRP A 231 5.30 -10.51 9.58
CA TRP A 231 5.17 -9.11 10.01
C TRP A 231 4.59 -8.23 8.92
N ILE A 232 5.10 -8.31 7.70
CA ILE A 232 4.61 -7.47 6.59
C ILE A 232 3.16 -7.82 6.25
N SER A 233 2.82 -9.11 6.19
CA SER A 233 1.47 -9.54 5.83
C SER A 233 0.44 -9.19 6.91
N PHE A 234 0.82 -9.33 8.18
CA PHE A 234 -0.01 -8.92 9.31
C PHE A 234 -0.22 -7.40 9.35
N LEU A 235 0.86 -6.61 9.22
CA LEU A 235 0.79 -5.16 9.22
C LEU A 235 0.01 -4.61 8.02
N ASN A 236 0.11 -5.24 6.86
CA ASN A 236 -0.69 -4.89 5.70
C ASN A 236 -2.18 -5.15 5.97
N LEU A 237 -2.52 -6.29 6.56
CA LEU A 237 -3.90 -6.63 6.88
C LEU A 237 -4.53 -5.68 7.92
N ILE A 238 -3.76 -5.22 8.91
CA ILE A 238 -4.23 -4.27 9.94
C ILE A 238 -4.82 -3.00 9.33
N VAL A 239 -4.27 -2.53 8.20
CA VAL A 239 -4.75 -1.33 7.49
C VAL A 239 -6.22 -1.45 7.10
N TYR A 240 -6.65 -2.66 6.75
CA TYR A 240 -7.99 -2.92 6.27
C TYR A 240 -8.98 -3.16 7.41
N LEU A 241 -8.54 -3.29 8.67
CA LEU A 241 -9.43 -3.59 9.81
C LEU A 241 -10.60 -2.61 9.94
N PRO A 242 -10.41 -1.27 9.81
CA PRO A 242 -11.54 -0.36 9.82
C PRO A 242 -12.52 -0.73 8.72
N ALA A 243 -12.03 -0.91 7.49
CA ALA A 243 -12.77 -1.31 6.30
C ALA A 243 -13.65 -2.57 6.53
N LEU A 244 -13.11 -3.57 7.22
CA LEU A 244 -13.85 -4.79 7.61
C LEU A 244 -14.98 -4.53 8.64
N VAL A 245 -14.74 -3.65 9.61
CA VAL A 245 -15.76 -3.26 10.59
C VAL A 245 -16.92 -2.52 9.91
N TYR A 246 -16.66 -1.75 8.85
CA TYR A 246 -17.75 -1.13 8.08
C TYR A 246 -18.63 -2.19 7.38
N LEU A 247 -18.00 -3.22 6.79
CA LEU A 247 -18.72 -4.32 6.15
C LEU A 247 -19.54 -5.16 7.15
N SER A 248 -19.21 -5.12 8.45
CA SER A 248 -19.93 -5.87 9.48
C SER A 248 -21.38 -5.43 9.70
N ARG A 249 -21.80 -4.31 9.10
CA ARG A 249 -23.20 -3.86 9.12
C ARG A 249 -24.14 -4.78 8.36
N ASN A 250 -23.63 -5.52 7.39
CA ASN A 250 -24.39 -6.49 6.63
C ASN A 250 -23.74 -7.88 6.83
N PRO A 251 -24.43 -8.85 7.47
CA PRO A 251 -23.86 -10.17 7.77
C PRO A 251 -23.28 -10.91 6.55
N GLY A 252 -23.91 -10.74 5.37
CA GLY A 252 -23.39 -11.30 4.12
C GLY A 252 -22.08 -10.64 3.65
N MET A 253 -21.95 -9.33 3.85
CA MET A 253 -20.73 -8.59 3.51
C MET A 253 -19.59 -8.82 4.49
N LEU A 254 -19.88 -9.06 5.77
CA LEU A 254 -18.86 -9.41 6.76
C LEU A 254 -18.12 -10.69 6.36
N SER A 255 -18.87 -11.72 6.03
CA SER A 255 -18.33 -13.03 5.68
C SER A 255 -17.50 -12.94 4.39
N PHE A 256 -17.93 -12.14 3.42
CA PHE A 256 -17.14 -11.83 2.21
C PHE A 256 -15.86 -11.06 2.55
N GLY A 257 -15.95 -10.09 3.46
CA GLY A 257 -14.81 -9.33 3.97
C GLY A 257 -13.75 -10.22 4.62
N VAL A 258 -14.18 -11.21 5.43
CA VAL A 258 -13.26 -12.18 6.07
C VAL A 258 -12.55 -13.06 5.04
N ILE A 259 -13.27 -13.55 4.02
CA ILE A 259 -12.66 -14.30 2.91
C ILE A 259 -11.63 -13.41 2.20
N THR A 260 -12.03 -12.19 1.84
CA THR A 260 -11.14 -11.20 1.19
C THR A 260 -9.88 -10.95 2.01
N PHE A 261 -10.00 -10.88 3.34
CA PHE A 261 -8.87 -10.73 4.26
C PHE A 261 -7.90 -11.91 4.22
N ILE A 262 -8.41 -13.14 4.27
CA ILE A 262 -7.58 -14.35 4.18
C ILE A 262 -6.81 -14.35 2.85
N TYR A 263 -7.49 -14.06 1.75
CA TYR A 263 -6.85 -14.01 0.43
C TYR A 263 -5.88 -12.84 0.28
N LYS A 264 -6.16 -11.67 0.86
CA LYS A 264 -5.22 -10.54 0.91
C LYS A 264 -3.99 -10.87 1.74
N PHE A 265 -4.12 -11.63 2.82
CA PHE A 265 -2.99 -12.14 3.60
C PHE A 265 -2.13 -13.11 2.77
N ILE A 266 -2.75 -14.07 2.09
CA ILE A 266 -2.06 -15.00 1.18
C ILE A 266 -1.34 -14.23 0.07
N LEU A 267 -2.05 -13.29 -0.59
CA LEU A 267 -1.47 -12.43 -1.61
C LEU A 267 -0.26 -11.69 -1.07
N SER A 268 -0.38 -11.12 0.13
CA SER A 268 0.72 -10.40 0.76
C SER A 268 1.92 -11.30 1.05
N ALA A 269 1.69 -12.52 1.54
CA ALA A 269 2.77 -13.44 1.82
C ALA A 269 3.51 -13.83 0.53
N VAL A 270 2.74 -14.10 -0.54
CA VAL A 270 3.28 -14.45 -1.86
C VAL A 270 4.05 -13.29 -2.48
N THR A 271 3.51 -12.06 -2.44
CA THR A 271 4.21 -10.90 -3.02
C THR A 271 5.48 -10.55 -2.25
N VAL A 272 5.51 -10.69 -0.92
CA VAL A 272 6.75 -10.55 -0.14
C VAL A 272 7.79 -11.62 -0.52
N PHE A 273 7.36 -12.87 -0.71
CA PHE A 273 8.24 -13.94 -1.15
C PHE A 273 8.81 -13.67 -2.56
N ILE A 274 7.99 -13.16 -3.48
CA ILE A 274 8.43 -12.78 -4.83
C ILE A 274 9.45 -11.65 -4.77
N VAL A 275 9.25 -10.63 -3.93
CA VAL A 275 10.22 -9.55 -3.74
C VAL A 275 11.55 -10.09 -3.20
N TYR A 276 11.51 -11.03 -2.26
CA TYR A 276 12.72 -11.71 -1.80
C TYR A 276 13.42 -12.47 -2.94
N ARG A 277 12.68 -13.27 -3.73
CA ARG A 277 13.24 -14.21 -4.70
C ARG A 277 13.68 -13.56 -6.01
N TRP A 278 12.90 -12.59 -6.50
CA TRP A 278 13.05 -11.95 -7.81
C TRP A 278 13.46 -10.49 -7.73
N ARG A 279 13.49 -9.88 -6.53
CA ARG A 279 13.77 -8.45 -6.33
C ARG A 279 12.96 -7.59 -7.30
N ASN A 280 11.66 -7.87 -7.34
CA ASN A 280 10.73 -7.19 -8.23
C ASN A 280 9.43 -6.82 -7.54
N LEU A 281 9.16 -5.52 -7.45
CA LEU A 281 7.97 -4.96 -6.83
C LEU A 281 6.77 -4.85 -7.80
N TYR A 282 7.01 -4.85 -9.12
CA TYR A 282 5.96 -4.75 -10.15
C TYR A 282 5.01 -5.94 -10.20
N VAL A 283 5.51 -7.14 -9.89
CA VAL A 283 4.65 -8.32 -9.73
C VAL A 283 3.66 -8.09 -8.60
N GLY A 284 4.13 -7.54 -7.47
CA GLY A 284 3.29 -7.18 -6.32
C GLY A 284 2.26 -6.10 -6.66
N PHE A 285 2.67 -5.05 -7.37
CA PHE A 285 1.78 -3.99 -7.85
C PHE A 285 0.64 -4.56 -8.70
N ALA A 286 0.97 -5.29 -9.76
CA ALA A 286 -0.03 -5.80 -10.69
C ALA A 286 -0.96 -6.84 -10.04
N ALA A 287 -0.42 -7.70 -9.16
CA ALA A 287 -1.21 -8.69 -8.45
C ALA A 287 -2.20 -8.05 -7.47
N ASN A 288 -1.76 -7.06 -6.70
CA ASN A 288 -2.67 -6.32 -5.84
C ASN A 288 -3.69 -5.53 -6.65
N LEU A 289 -3.33 -4.96 -7.81
CA LEU A 289 -4.29 -4.23 -8.64
C LEU A 289 -5.40 -5.13 -9.17
N ALA A 290 -5.03 -6.25 -9.78
CA ALA A 290 -5.99 -7.23 -10.26
C ALA A 290 -6.88 -7.77 -9.12
N PHE A 291 -6.28 -8.09 -7.97
CA PHE A 291 -7.02 -8.57 -6.81
C PHE A 291 -7.97 -7.52 -6.24
N SER A 292 -7.52 -6.27 -6.07
CA SER A 292 -8.30 -5.19 -5.48
C SER A 292 -9.51 -4.81 -6.32
N ILE A 293 -9.35 -4.77 -7.65
CA ILE A 293 -10.45 -4.48 -8.58
C ILE A 293 -11.56 -5.53 -8.46
N LEU A 294 -11.20 -6.81 -8.33
CA LEU A 294 -12.17 -7.91 -8.29
C LEU A 294 -12.79 -8.12 -6.90
N MET A 295 -11.98 -8.05 -5.83
CA MET A 295 -12.39 -8.45 -4.48
C MET A 295 -12.56 -7.31 -3.50
N ILE A 296 -11.75 -6.24 -3.61
CA ILE A 296 -11.71 -5.17 -2.61
C ILE A 296 -12.60 -3.98 -3.01
N GLN A 297 -13.11 -3.94 -4.24
CA GLN A 297 -14.09 -2.93 -4.66
C GLN A 297 -15.24 -2.66 -3.65
N PRO A 298 -15.85 -3.65 -2.94
CA PRO A 298 -16.95 -3.36 -2.02
C PRO A 298 -16.51 -2.64 -0.74
N PHE A 299 -15.20 -2.51 -0.51
CA PHE A 299 -14.65 -1.75 0.61
C PHE A 299 -14.63 -0.25 0.30
N TYR A 300 -14.83 0.16 -0.96
CA TYR A 300 -14.68 1.55 -1.41
C TYR A 300 -15.93 2.10 -2.11
N LEU A 301 -16.90 1.24 -2.41
CA LEU A 301 -18.23 1.56 -2.93
C LEU A 301 -19.25 1.38 -1.81
#